data_AF-A0A4Y1RCH9-F1
#
_entry.id   AF-A0A4Y1RCH9-F1
#
_cell.length_a   1.000
_cell.length_b   1.000
_cell.length_c   1.000
_cell.angle_alpha   90.00
_cell.angle_beta   90.00
_cell.angle_gamma   90.00
#
_symmetry.space_group_name_H-M   'P 1'
#
loop_
_entity.id
_entity.type
_entity.pdbx_description
1 polymer ?
#
loop_
_entity_poly.entity_id
_entity_poly.type
_entity_poly.pdbx_seq_one_letter_code
_entity_poly.pdbx_strand_id
1 'polypeptide(L)'
;MTEPWNGSSAEGRVNSAGISYDSTSNGLNVVFTSYVNGVQGMSYIDCMVDLNKILQGWVIAGFSAATDATTALHKINSWSFHSTQLFDEKPKNTTPKSGNGINIGLVLGLGIGGLIVLGCGLGLVWFICWKKRG
;
A
#
# COMPACT_ATOMS: atom_id res chain seq x y z
N MET A 1 26.56 5.55 -13.23
CA MET A 1 26.17 6.29 -14.46
C MET A 1 24.65 6.31 -14.49
N THR A 2 24.01 7.46 -14.69
CA THR A 2 22.55 7.57 -14.75
C THR A 2 22.15 7.89 -16.17
N GLU A 3 21.10 7.25 -16.67
CA GLU A 3 20.55 7.53 -18.00
C GLU A 3 19.13 8.11 -17.88
N PRO A 4 18.76 9.06 -18.75
CA PRO A 4 17.40 9.58 -18.78
C PRO A 4 16.42 8.49 -19.23
N TRP A 5 15.30 8.36 -18.53
CA TRP A 5 14.24 7.44 -18.93
C TRP A 5 13.33 8.08 -19.98
N ASN A 6 13.13 7.38 -21.11
CA ASN A 6 12.15 7.73 -22.12
C ASN A 6 10.91 6.83 -22.02
N GLY A 7 9.87 7.31 -21.33
CA GLY A 7 8.59 6.58 -21.14
C GLY A 7 7.47 6.96 -22.12
N SER A 8 7.73 7.80 -23.13
CA SER A 8 6.71 8.32 -24.07
C SER A 8 5.46 8.89 -23.35
N SER A 9 5.67 9.63 -22.26
CA SER A 9 4.60 10.17 -21.40
C SER A 9 3.66 11.14 -22.13
N ALA A 10 4.20 11.93 -23.08
CA ALA A 10 3.44 12.86 -23.90
C ALA A 10 2.41 12.16 -24.81
N GLU A 11 2.64 10.91 -25.18
CA GLU A 11 1.74 10.12 -26.03
C GLU A 11 0.73 9.29 -25.24
N GLY A 12 0.82 9.28 -23.90
CA GLY A 12 -0.07 8.51 -23.03
C GLY A 12 0.07 7.00 -23.20
N ARG A 13 1.23 6.51 -23.64
CA ARG A 13 1.47 5.07 -23.84
C ARG A 13 1.47 4.33 -22.50
N VAL A 14 0.92 3.11 -22.52
CA VAL A 14 0.94 2.22 -21.36
C VAL A 14 2.35 1.68 -21.17
N ASN A 15 2.89 1.87 -19.97
CA ASN A 15 4.19 1.36 -19.57
C ASN A 15 4.03 0.25 -18.53
N SER A 16 4.91 -0.74 -18.59
CA SER A 16 5.05 -1.80 -17.60
C SER A 16 6.34 -1.61 -16.82
N ALA A 17 6.29 -1.86 -15.52
CA ALA A 17 7.45 -1.92 -14.64
C ALA A 17 7.34 -3.12 -13.69
N GLY A 18 8.48 -3.72 -13.35
CA GLY A 18 8.63 -4.80 -12.40
C GLY A 18 9.76 -4.50 -11.43
N ILE A 19 9.54 -4.83 -10.16
CA ILE A 19 10.53 -4.65 -9.09
C ILE A 19 10.72 -6.02 -8.44
N SER A 20 11.96 -6.47 -8.32
CA SER A 20 12.32 -7.70 -7.61
C SER A 20 13.44 -7.43 -6.62
N TYR A 21 13.34 -8.10 -5.46
CA TYR A 21 14.35 -8.01 -4.40
C TYR A 21 14.68 -9.41 -3.90
N ASP A 22 15.98 -9.71 -3.80
CA ASP A 22 16.50 -10.92 -3.16
C ASP A 22 17.25 -10.54 -1.87
N SER A 23 16.69 -10.95 -0.73
CA SER A 23 17.25 -10.71 0.60
C SER A 23 18.56 -11.46 0.87
N THR A 24 18.87 -12.50 0.10
CA THR A 24 20.11 -13.28 0.26
C THR A 24 21.30 -12.50 -0.28
N SER A 25 21.12 -11.91 -1.46
CA SER A 25 22.15 -11.11 -2.14
C SER A 25 22.05 -9.61 -1.83
N ASN A 26 20.98 -9.16 -1.19
CA ASN A 26 20.60 -7.74 -1.08
C ASN A 26 20.46 -7.06 -2.45
N GLY A 27 20.09 -7.82 -3.48
CA GLY A 27 19.96 -7.33 -4.85
C GLY A 27 18.56 -6.79 -5.11
N LEU A 28 18.45 -5.51 -5.47
CA LEU A 28 17.24 -4.87 -5.97
C LEU A 28 17.37 -4.66 -7.48
N ASN A 29 16.43 -5.19 -8.25
CA ASN A 29 16.35 -5.04 -9.69
C ASN A 29 15.02 -4.40 -10.09
N VAL A 30 15.09 -3.41 -10.96
CA VAL A 30 13.93 -2.73 -11.54
C VAL A 30 14.00 -2.90 -13.05
N VAL A 31 12.97 -3.48 -13.64
CA VAL A 31 12.77 -3.56 -15.10
C VAL A 31 11.61 -2.65 -15.50
N PHE A 32 11.75 -1.88 -16.56
CA PHE A 32 10.73 -0.95 -17.00
C PHE A 32 10.74 -0.74 -18.51
N THR A 33 9.59 -0.33 -19.03
CA THR A 33 9.41 0.01 -20.45
C THR A 33 10.20 1.28 -20.78
N SER A 34 10.94 1.26 -21.89
CA SER A 34 11.67 2.42 -22.40
C SER A 34 11.60 2.46 -23.92
N TYR A 35 11.82 3.63 -24.50
CA TYR A 35 11.80 3.82 -25.95
C TYR A 35 13.14 4.35 -26.46
N VAL A 36 13.72 3.63 -27.43
CA VAL A 36 14.94 4.05 -28.12
C VAL A 36 14.59 4.21 -29.60
N ASN A 37 14.78 5.43 -30.14
CA ASN A 37 14.44 5.76 -31.52
C ASN A 37 12.99 5.38 -31.90
N GLY A 38 12.04 5.54 -30.97
CA GLY A 38 10.62 5.22 -31.15
C GLY A 38 10.27 3.73 -31.01
N VAL A 39 11.27 2.85 -30.88
CA VAL A 39 11.08 1.40 -30.69
C VAL A 39 10.95 1.11 -29.20
N GLN A 40 9.92 0.34 -28.83
CA GLN A 40 9.71 -0.10 -27.45
C GLN A 40 10.71 -1.20 -27.07
N GLY A 41 11.32 -1.05 -25.91
CA GLY A 41 12.19 -2.05 -25.29
C GLY A 41 12.03 -2.07 -23.76
N MET A 42 12.87 -2.87 -23.11
CA MET A 42 13.00 -2.89 -21.65
C MET A 42 14.36 -2.34 -21.24
N SER A 43 14.36 -1.50 -20.22
CA SER A 43 15.56 -1.03 -19.52
C SER A 43 15.57 -1.62 -18.11
N TYR A 44 16.75 -1.69 -17.52
CA TYR A 44 16.95 -2.24 -16.18
C TYR A 44 17.85 -1.34 -15.34
N ILE A 45 17.60 -1.35 -14.03
CA ILE A 45 18.45 -0.74 -13.01
C ILE A 45 18.68 -1.81 -11.94
N ASP A 46 19.95 -2.07 -11.64
CA ASP A 46 20.37 -2.93 -10.55
C ASP A 46 21.05 -2.11 -9.45
N CYS A 47 20.81 -2.51 -8.20
CA CYS A 47 21.56 -1.99 -7.07
C CYS A 47 21.63 -3.01 -5.94
N MET A 48 22.75 -2.98 -5.21
CA MET A 48 22.93 -3.77 -3.99
C MET A 48 22.58 -2.89 -2.79
N VAL A 49 21.48 -3.20 -2.10
CA VAL A 49 20.93 -2.42 -1.00
C VAL A 49 20.35 -3.32 0.09
N ASP A 50 20.82 -3.14 1.32
CA ASP A 50 20.33 -3.87 2.49
C ASP A 50 19.05 -3.21 3.02
N LEU A 51 17.89 -3.67 2.53
CA LEU A 51 16.59 -3.11 2.91
C LEU A 51 16.26 -3.32 4.39
N ASN A 52 16.80 -4.36 5.02
CA ASN A 52 16.57 -4.64 6.45
C ASN A 52 17.15 -3.55 7.34
N LYS A 53 18.31 -2.98 6.97
CA LYS A 53 18.91 -1.85 7.70
C LYS A 53 18.14 -0.55 7.54
N ILE A 54 17.47 -0.35 6.40
CA ILE A 54 16.82 0.91 6.04
C ILE A 54 15.37 0.96 6.50
N LEU A 55 14.57 -0.05 6.17
CA LEU A 55 13.12 -0.03 6.36
C LEU A 55 12.68 -0.55 7.74
N GLN A 56 13.49 -1.41 8.36
CA GLN A 56 13.33 -1.95 9.72
C GLN A 56 11.88 -2.29 10.13
N GLY A 57 11.48 -3.56 9.97
CA GLY A 57 10.20 -4.08 10.46
C GLY A 57 9.09 -4.04 9.41
N TRP A 58 7.89 -3.61 9.81
CA TRP A 58 6.72 -3.63 8.95
C TRP A 58 6.68 -2.42 8.01
N VAL A 59 6.41 -2.69 6.74
CA VAL A 59 6.38 -1.68 5.68
C VAL A 59 5.04 -1.69 4.95
N ILE A 60 4.74 -0.57 4.29
CA ILE A 60 3.62 -0.45 3.37
C ILE A 60 4.19 -0.35 1.96
N ALA A 61 3.75 -1.24 1.06
CA ALA A 61 4.05 -1.13 -0.36
C ALA A 61 2.91 -0.37 -1.05
N GLY A 62 3.25 0.59 -1.91
CA GLY A 62 2.26 1.39 -2.63
C GLY A 62 2.89 2.36 -3.61
N PHE A 63 2.03 3.20 -4.20
CA PHE A 63 2.40 4.20 -5.19
C PHE A 63 2.15 5.60 -4.67
N SER A 64 2.98 6.53 -5.10
CA SER A 64 2.74 7.97 -4.98
C SER A 64 3.06 8.63 -6.31
N ALA A 65 2.37 9.71 -6.62
CA ALA A 65 2.61 10.49 -7.82
C ALA A 65 2.31 11.96 -7.55
N ALA A 66 3.04 12.84 -8.20
CA ALA A 66 2.90 14.28 -8.06
C ALA A 66 3.17 14.94 -9.41
N THR A 67 2.48 16.04 -9.64
CA THR A 67 2.68 16.93 -10.78
C THR A 67 3.22 18.26 -10.28
N ASP A 68 3.95 18.97 -11.14
CA ASP A 68 4.40 20.32 -10.86
C ASP A 68 3.40 21.36 -11.43
N ALA A 69 3.87 22.47 -11.98
CA ALA A 69 3.03 23.48 -12.64
C ALA A 69 2.28 22.93 -13.88
N THR A 70 2.70 21.78 -14.42
CA THR A 70 2.06 21.13 -15.56
C THR A 70 1.08 20.04 -15.13
N THR A 71 0.04 19.81 -15.92
CA THR A 71 -0.91 18.73 -15.65
C THR A 71 -0.37 17.42 -16.22
N ALA A 72 -0.15 16.42 -15.36
CA ALA A 72 0.05 15.04 -15.78
C ALA A 72 -0.99 14.11 -15.14
N LEU A 73 -1.44 13.12 -15.92
CA LEU A 73 -2.34 12.08 -15.43
C LEU A 73 -1.52 10.86 -15.02
N HIS A 74 -1.62 10.48 -13.74
CA HIS A 74 -1.00 9.27 -13.22
C HIS A 74 -2.06 8.21 -12.99
N LYS A 75 -2.00 7.11 -13.75
CA LYS A 75 -2.97 6.02 -13.69
C LYS A 75 -2.27 4.67 -13.56
N ILE A 76 -2.66 3.89 -12.56
CA ILE A 76 -2.26 2.49 -12.41
C ILE A 76 -3.32 1.62 -13.08
N ASN A 77 -2.95 0.91 -14.15
CA ASN A 77 -3.87 0.01 -14.86
C ASN A 77 -4.02 -1.34 -14.14
N SER A 78 -2.92 -1.86 -13.59
CA SER A 78 -2.89 -3.10 -12.81
C SER A 78 -1.68 -3.12 -11.87
N TRP A 79 -1.77 -3.95 -10.83
CA TRP A 79 -0.77 -4.14 -9.78
C TRP A 79 -0.79 -5.62 -9.41
N SER A 80 0.37 -6.27 -9.29
CA SER A 80 0.55 -7.46 -8.46
C SER A 80 1.73 -7.27 -7.49
N PHE A 81 1.61 -7.78 -6.27
CA PHE A 81 2.69 -7.77 -5.28
C PHE A 81 2.77 -9.13 -4.60
N HIS A 82 3.99 -9.64 -4.48
CA HIS A 82 4.27 -10.92 -3.84
C HIS A 82 5.54 -10.79 -3.00
N SER A 83 5.47 -11.35 -1.79
CA SER A 83 6.61 -11.41 -0.87
C SER A 83 6.56 -12.74 -0.14
N THR A 84 7.72 -13.37 0.04
CA THR A 84 7.89 -14.58 0.84
C THR A 84 8.74 -14.26 2.07
N GLN A 85 8.43 -14.92 3.18
CA GLN A 85 9.25 -14.83 4.38
C GLN A 85 10.17 -16.05 4.43
N LEU A 86 11.47 -15.82 4.57
CA LEU A 86 12.43 -16.88 4.90
C LEU A 86 12.33 -17.13 6.41
N PHE A 87 11.53 -18.12 6.80
CA PHE A 87 11.43 -18.53 8.20
C PHE A 87 12.70 -19.31 8.60
N ASP A 88 13.51 -18.74 9.49
CA ASP A 88 14.34 -19.51 10.41
C ASP A 88 13.57 -19.71 11.74
N GLU A 89 12.41 -20.35 11.66
CA GLU A 89 11.71 -20.76 12.89
C GLU A 89 12.37 -22.03 13.42
N LYS A 90 13.44 -21.89 14.22
CA LYS A 90 13.74 -22.93 15.21
C LYS A 90 12.54 -22.97 16.16
N PRO A 91 11.86 -24.11 16.36
CA PRO A 91 10.73 -24.17 17.27
C PRO A 91 11.23 -23.82 18.67
N LYS A 92 10.81 -22.67 19.21
CA LYS A 92 10.87 -22.47 20.65
C LYS A 92 9.77 -23.35 21.22
N ASN A 93 10.16 -24.52 21.73
CA ASN A 93 9.34 -25.30 22.65
C ASN A 93 9.14 -24.50 23.94
N THR A 94 8.28 -23.47 23.90
CA THR A 94 7.69 -22.88 25.10
C THR A 94 6.30 -23.46 25.22
N THR A 95 6.19 -24.46 26.09
CA THR A 95 4.94 -24.98 26.62
C THR A 95 4.03 -23.81 27.06
N PRO A 96 2.78 -23.73 26.59
CA PRO A 96 1.87 -22.71 27.07
C PRO A 96 1.40 -23.11 28.48
N LYS A 97 1.83 -22.34 29.49
CA LYS A 97 1.10 -22.29 30.75
C LYS A 97 -0.26 -21.67 30.46
N SER A 98 -1.28 -22.52 30.53
CA SER A 98 -2.70 -22.17 30.63
C SER A 98 -2.90 -20.97 31.55
N GLY A 99 -3.50 -19.90 31.01
CA GLY A 99 -3.78 -18.67 31.73
C GLY A 99 -4.74 -17.79 30.93
N ASN A 100 -6.03 -18.05 31.12
CA ASN A 100 -7.20 -17.21 30.83
C ASN A 100 -7.17 -16.32 29.57
N GLY A 101 -7.84 -16.80 28.51
CA GLY A 101 -8.08 -16.04 27.29
C GLY A 101 -8.96 -14.81 27.54
N ILE A 102 -8.43 -13.63 27.21
CA ILE A 102 -9.23 -12.43 26.98
C ILE A 102 -9.40 -12.31 25.46
N ASN A 103 -10.65 -12.44 25.01
CA ASN A 103 -11.04 -12.28 23.62
C ASN A 103 -10.97 -10.80 23.21
N ILE A 104 -9.85 -10.39 22.60
CA ILE A 104 -9.62 -9.01 22.11
C ILE A 104 -10.50 -8.68 20.86
N GLY A 105 -11.26 -9.65 20.35
CA GLY A 105 -12.14 -9.50 19.19
C GLY A 105 -13.55 -8.90 19.44
N LEU A 106 -13.94 -8.59 20.69
CA LEU A 106 -15.31 -8.15 21.01
C LEU A 106 -15.42 -6.71 21.56
N VAL A 107 -14.30 -6.04 21.88
CA VAL A 107 -14.30 -4.76 22.61
C VAL A 107 -14.31 -3.52 21.70
N LEU A 108 -13.96 -3.63 20.42
CA LEU A 108 -13.94 -2.46 19.51
C LEU A 108 -15.27 -2.21 18.77
N GLY A 109 -16.25 -3.10 18.89
CA GLY A 109 -17.54 -3.01 18.18
C GLY A 109 -18.69 -2.29 18.92
N LEU A 110 -18.53 -1.97 20.21
CA LEU A 110 -19.63 -1.45 21.05
C LEU A 110 -19.44 -0.01 21.55
N GLY A 111 -18.30 0.63 21.29
CA GLY A 111 -17.99 1.95 21.85
C GLY A 111 -18.46 3.17 21.03
N ILE A 112 -18.61 3.03 19.70
CA ILE A 112 -18.81 4.21 18.83
C ILE A 112 -20.06 4.08 17.92
N GLY A 113 -20.51 2.85 17.60
CA GLY A 113 -21.71 2.65 16.77
C GLY A 113 -23.04 2.88 17.50
N GLY A 114 -23.08 2.69 18.83
CA GLY A 114 -24.32 2.76 19.61
C GLY A 114 -24.84 4.19 19.89
N LEU A 115 -23.94 5.18 19.97
CA LEU A 115 -24.31 6.57 20.27
C LEU A 115 -24.79 7.36 19.04
N ILE A 116 -24.37 6.98 17.83
CA ILE A 116 -24.77 7.67 16.59
C ILE A 116 -26.23 7.36 16.22
N VAL A 117 -26.69 6.13 16.45
CA VAL A 117 -28.07 5.72 16.12
C VAL A 117 -29.11 6.36 17.06
N LEU A 118 -28.78 6.54 18.34
CA LEU A 118 -29.69 7.19 19.30
C LEU A 118 -29.67 8.73 19.20
N GLY A 119 -28.53 9.34 18.89
CA GLY A 119 -28.41 10.79 18.73
C GLY A 119 -29.08 11.33 17.46
N CYS A 120 -28.90 10.68 16.31
CA CYS A 120 -29.51 11.12 15.05
C CYS A 120 -31.03 10.84 15.01
N GLY A 121 -31.49 9.74 15.60
CA GLY A 121 -32.91 9.39 15.64
C GLY A 121 -33.76 10.39 16.44
N LEU A 122 -33.30 10.79 17.64
CA LEU A 122 -34.01 11.76 18.48
C LEU A 122 -33.99 13.17 17.90
N GLY A 123 -32.88 13.60 17.27
CA GLY A 123 -32.78 14.92 16.63
C GLY A 123 -33.72 15.10 15.44
N LEU A 124 -33.89 14.06 14.61
CA LEU A 124 -34.80 14.10 13.46
C LEU A 124 -36.27 14.16 13.89
N VAL A 125 -36.65 13.41 14.92
CA VAL A 125 -38.03 13.45 15.47
C VAL A 125 -38.33 14.83 16.07
N TRP A 126 -37.38 15.42 16.81
CA TRP A 126 -37.58 16.74 17.41
C TRP A 126 -37.73 17.84 16.34
N PHE A 127 -36.92 17.80 15.28
CA PHE A 127 -36.99 18.75 14.17
C PHE A 127 -38.33 18.67 13.41
N ILE A 128 -38.84 17.45 13.18
CA ILE A 128 -40.14 17.24 12.52
C ILE A 128 -41.29 17.74 13.42
N CYS A 129 -41.23 17.48 14.73
CA CYS A 129 -42.23 17.95 15.68
C CYS A 129 -42.27 19.49 15.79
N TRP A 130 -41.12 20.16 15.72
CA TRP A 130 -41.07 21.63 15.71
C TRP A 130 -41.69 22.23 14.44
N LYS A 131 -41.45 21.64 13.27
CA LYS A 131 -42.01 22.15 12.01
C LYS A 131 -43.54 22.02 11.91
N LYS A 132 -44.15 21.10 12.66
CA LYS A 132 -45.60 20.87 12.60
C LYS A 132 -46.42 21.72 13.59
N ARG A 133 -45.76 22.55 14.40
CA ARG A 133 -46.40 23.39 15.44
C ARG A 133 -46.05 24.87 15.30
N GLY A 134 -45.67 25.30 14.10
CA GLY A 134 -45.69 26.68 13.63
C GLY A 134 -46.46 26.72 12.32
#